data_AF-A0A935SI16-F1
#
_entry.id   AF-A0A935SI16-F1
#
_cell.length_a   1.000
_cell.length_b   1.000
_cell.length_c   1.000
_cell.angle_alpha   90.00
_cell.angle_beta   90.00
_cell.angle_gamma   90.00
#
_symmetry.space_group_name_H-M   'P 1'
#
loop_
_entity.id
_entity.type
_entity.pdbx_description
1 polymer ?
#
loop_
_entity_poly.entity_id
_entity_poly.type
_entity_poly.pdbx_seq_one_letter_code
_entity_poly.pdbx_strand_id
1 'polypeptide(L)'
;MRIAILYTLLFCVSFNIYAQKMVGINTTNPQKTLDINGDLLIRDKLYVKNGLNSSLGEATLVAGLANVFTKKITKKSVVFFSYKKPNFGTLEPFVLIVREEDIVDGVSFIIRSELAYPEPFNLVNENDNSILKWWIVEPEN
;
A
#
# COMPACT_ATOMS: atom_id res chain seq x y z
N MET A 1 -0.50 -20.44 53.48
CA MET A 1 -1.13 -20.65 52.14
C MET A 1 -1.72 -19.39 51.50
N ARG A 2 -2.24 -18.41 52.26
CA ARG A 2 -2.83 -17.17 51.69
C ARG A 2 -1.84 -16.17 51.08
N ILE A 3 -0.58 -16.12 51.54
CA ILE A 3 0.44 -15.19 51.05
C ILE A 3 1.03 -15.63 49.69
N ALA A 4 1.20 -16.94 49.46
CA ALA A 4 1.70 -17.46 48.19
C ALA A 4 0.75 -17.13 47.02
N ILE A 5 -0.56 -17.28 47.23
CA ILE A 5 -1.59 -16.97 46.22
C ILE A 5 -1.61 -15.47 45.86
N LEU A 6 -1.36 -14.59 46.84
CA LEU A 6 -1.30 -13.14 46.61
C LEU A 6 -0.07 -12.73 45.79
N TYR A 7 1.08 -13.38 46.03
CA TYR A 7 2.30 -13.16 45.23
C TYR A 7 2.19 -13.72 43.81
N THR A 8 1.54 -14.88 43.62
CA THR A 8 1.27 -15.43 42.29
C THR A 8 0.31 -14.54 41.50
N LEU A 9 -0.73 -14.01 42.13
CA LEU A 9 -1.64 -13.05 41.51
C LEU A 9 -0.93 -11.74 41.15
N LEU A 10 -0.12 -11.18 42.06
CA LEU A 10 0.62 -9.93 41.81
C LEU A 10 1.65 -10.10 40.67
N PHE A 11 2.34 -11.24 40.60
CA PHE A 11 3.27 -11.58 39.51
C PHE A 11 2.55 -11.79 38.15
N CYS A 12 1.39 -12.46 38.14
CA CYS A 12 0.57 -12.62 36.94
C CYS A 12 0.04 -11.29 36.39
N VAL A 13 -0.30 -10.33 37.26
CA VAL A 13 -0.82 -9.02 36.84
C VAL A 13 0.32 -8.14 36.30
N SER A 14 1.52 -8.21 36.90
CA SER A 14 2.70 -7.47 36.43
C SER A 14 3.25 -7.97 35.09
N PHE A 15 3.09 -9.26 34.77
CA PHE A 15 3.56 -9.84 33.50
C PHE A 15 2.73 -9.41 32.28
N ASN A 16 1.46 -9.01 32.48
CA ASN A 16 0.57 -8.61 31.39
C ASN A 16 0.79 -7.17 30.88
N ILE A 17 1.47 -6.32 31.66
CA ILE A 17 1.54 -4.88 31.36
C ILE A 17 2.92 -4.47 30.80
N TYR A 18 3.99 -5.25 31.02
CA TYR A 18 5.35 -4.77 30.75
C TYR A 18 6.03 -5.28 29.46
N ALA A 19 5.45 -6.20 28.68
CA ALA A 19 6.11 -6.65 27.45
C ALA A 19 5.17 -7.32 26.44
N GLN A 20 4.35 -6.54 25.74
CA GLN A 20 3.87 -6.98 24.43
C GLN A 20 4.28 -5.97 23.37
N LYS A 21 5.45 -6.22 22.78
CA LYS A 21 5.80 -5.67 21.45
C LYS A 21 4.89 -6.24 20.36
N MET A 22 3.98 -7.16 20.69
CA MET A 22 3.08 -7.85 19.77
C MET A 22 1.69 -7.96 20.39
N VAL A 23 0.72 -7.26 19.82
CA VAL A 23 -0.69 -7.25 20.21
C VAL A 23 -1.47 -8.13 19.23
N GLY A 24 -2.09 -9.19 19.75
CA GLY A 24 -2.98 -10.06 18.98
C GLY A 24 -4.44 -9.80 19.29
N ILE A 25 -5.26 -9.58 18.27
CA ILE A 25 -6.73 -9.57 18.38
C ILE A 25 -7.27 -10.80 17.67
N ASN A 26 -7.92 -11.70 18.43
CA ASN A 26 -8.39 -12.99 17.94
C ASN A 26 -7.28 -13.90 17.36
N THR A 27 -6.06 -13.73 17.85
CA THR A 27 -4.89 -14.56 17.54
C THR A 27 -4.01 -14.68 18.79
N THR A 28 -3.67 -15.90 19.18
CA THR A 28 -2.83 -16.18 20.36
C THR A 28 -1.34 -16.20 20.04
N ASN A 29 -0.98 -16.26 18.76
CA ASN A 29 0.39 -16.22 18.27
C ASN A 29 0.54 -15.17 17.16
N PRO A 30 0.58 -13.87 17.51
CA PRO A 30 0.69 -12.78 16.54
C PRO A 30 1.92 -12.94 15.64
N GLN A 31 1.77 -12.76 14.33
CA GLN A 31 2.88 -12.80 13.36
C GLN A 31 3.54 -11.43 13.15
N LYS A 32 2.89 -10.37 13.61
CA LYS A 32 3.35 -8.97 13.54
C LYS A 32 3.11 -8.28 14.88
N THR A 33 3.71 -7.09 15.03
CA THR A 33 3.56 -6.21 16.21
C THR A 33 2.09 -5.91 16.53
N LEU A 34 1.24 -5.85 15.52
CA LEU A 34 -0.22 -5.87 15.65
C LEU A 34 -0.74 -6.87 14.63
N ASP A 35 -1.47 -7.88 15.10
CA ASP A 35 -2.06 -8.92 14.28
C ASP A 35 -3.55 -9.05 14.64
N ILE A 36 -4.42 -8.88 13.64
CA ILE A 36 -5.88 -8.85 13.80
C ILE A 36 -6.45 -9.92 12.87
N ASN A 37 -7.08 -10.94 13.47
CA ASN A 37 -7.85 -11.92 12.72
C ASN A 37 -9.32 -11.51 12.70
N GLY A 38 -9.65 -10.56 11.81
CA GLY A 38 -10.97 -9.94 11.65
C GLY A 38 -10.89 -8.51 11.10
N ASP A 39 -11.97 -7.76 11.25
CA ASP A 39 -12.07 -6.38 10.73
C ASP A 39 -11.35 -5.35 11.63
N LEU A 40 -10.71 -4.37 11.00
CA LEU A 40 -10.15 -3.19 11.65
C LEU A 40 -11.01 -1.95 11.36
N LEU A 41 -11.68 -1.41 12.37
CA LEU A 41 -12.37 -0.12 12.26
C LEU A 41 -11.45 1.04 12.67
N ILE A 42 -11.16 1.94 11.73
CA ILE A 42 -10.43 3.19 11.97
C ILE A 42 -11.41 4.35 11.87
N ARG A 43 -11.65 5.04 12.99
CA ARG A 43 -12.68 6.11 13.06
C ARG A 43 -12.23 7.46 12.51
N ASP A 44 -10.93 7.71 12.55
CA ASP A 44 -10.36 8.99 12.14
C ASP A 44 -9.28 8.73 11.07
N LYS A 45 -8.00 8.75 11.46
CA LYS A 45 -6.89 8.63 10.51
C LYS A 45 -5.99 7.43 10.81
N LEU A 46 -5.65 6.68 9.76
CA LEU A 46 -4.50 5.78 9.77
C LEU A 46 -3.23 6.57 9.42
N TYR A 47 -2.29 6.68 10.37
CA TYR A 47 -0.98 7.25 10.09
C TYR A 47 0.04 6.15 9.82
N VAL A 48 0.38 5.95 8.55
CA VAL A 48 1.46 5.05 8.13
C VAL A 48 2.75 5.87 8.06
N LYS A 49 3.57 5.82 9.12
CA LYS A 49 4.91 6.43 9.09
C LYS A 49 5.75 5.70 8.05
N ASN A 50 6.41 6.45 7.18
CA ASN A 50 7.17 5.87 6.07
C ASN A 50 8.07 4.70 6.52
N GLY A 51 7.71 3.49 6.10
CA GLY A 51 8.36 2.25 6.50
C GLY A 51 7.76 1.07 5.74
N LEU A 52 8.48 0.59 4.72
CA LEU A 52 8.22 -0.57 3.85
C LEU A 52 6.86 -0.63 3.10
N ASN A 53 5.83 0.08 3.56
CA ASN A 53 4.55 0.34 2.88
C ASN A 53 4.40 1.80 2.43
N SER A 54 5.45 2.62 2.57
CA SER A 54 5.59 3.79 1.71
C SER A 54 5.60 3.26 0.29
N SER A 55 4.70 3.76 -0.56
CA SER A 55 4.73 3.63 -2.02
C SER A 55 5.96 2.87 -2.52
N LEU A 56 5.77 1.70 -3.14
CA LEU A 56 6.88 0.90 -3.66
C LEU A 56 7.80 1.68 -4.62
N GLY A 57 7.41 2.89 -5.03
CA GLY A 57 8.33 3.95 -5.39
C GLY A 57 7.61 5.27 -5.67
N GLU A 58 8.39 6.28 -6.00
CA GLU A 58 7.92 7.47 -6.71
C GLU A 58 8.27 7.32 -8.19
N ALA A 59 7.39 7.76 -9.09
CA ALA A 59 7.63 7.82 -10.52
C ALA A 59 7.15 9.17 -11.06
N THR A 60 7.83 9.71 -12.06
CA THR A 60 7.38 10.93 -12.75
C THR A 60 6.94 10.53 -14.14
N LEU A 61 5.74 10.95 -14.54
CA LEU A 61 5.29 10.76 -15.91
C LEU A 61 6.14 11.62 -16.86
N VAL A 62 6.56 11.01 -17.96
CA VAL A 62 7.22 11.68 -19.09
C VAL A 62 6.34 11.40 -20.30
N ALA A 63 5.70 12.45 -20.80
CA ALA A 63 4.68 12.34 -21.84
C ALA A 63 3.58 11.32 -21.51
N GLY A 64 3.03 11.38 -20.30
CA GLY A 64 1.95 10.49 -19.87
C GLY A 64 2.36 9.05 -19.58
N LEU A 65 3.65 8.70 -19.64
CA LEU A 65 4.15 7.35 -19.36
C LEU A 65 5.16 7.35 -18.22
N ALA A 66 5.15 6.30 -17.39
CA ALA A 66 6.23 6.02 -16.45
C ALA A 66 6.62 4.54 -16.50
N ASN A 67 7.90 4.28 -16.80
CA ASN A 67 8.49 2.95 -16.68
C ASN A 67 8.95 2.72 -15.25
N VAL A 68 8.47 1.65 -14.63
CA VAL A 68 8.78 1.30 -13.25
C VAL A 68 9.44 -0.06 -13.19
N PHE A 69 10.64 -0.13 -12.63
CA PHE A 69 11.39 -1.37 -12.45
C PHE A 69 11.24 -1.89 -11.02
N THR A 70 10.73 -3.10 -10.87
CA THR A 70 10.54 -3.75 -9.57
C THR A 70 10.45 -5.26 -9.69
N LYS A 71 11.05 -5.97 -8.74
CA LYS A 71 10.97 -7.44 -8.65
C LYS A 71 9.67 -7.96 -8.04
N LYS A 72 8.79 -7.05 -7.63
CA LYS A 72 7.58 -7.34 -6.85
C LYS A 72 6.31 -7.41 -7.68
N ILE A 73 6.35 -6.94 -8.92
CA ILE A 73 5.18 -6.96 -9.80
C ILE A 73 4.99 -8.34 -10.42
N THR A 74 3.73 -8.77 -10.54
CA THR A 74 3.31 -9.91 -11.36
C THR A 74 2.05 -9.52 -12.14
N LYS A 75 1.67 -10.27 -13.17
CA LYS A 75 0.42 -10.04 -13.91
C LYS A 75 -0.85 -10.13 -13.07
N LYS A 76 -0.79 -10.80 -11.92
CA LYS A 76 -1.90 -10.89 -10.96
C LYS A 76 -1.91 -9.76 -9.92
N SER A 77 -0.90 -8.91 -9.93
CA SER A 77 -0.76 -7.82 -8.97
C SER A 77 -1.83 -6.74 -9.20
N VAL A 78 -2.32 -6.17 -8.10
CA VAL A 78 -3.10 -4.93 -8.16
C VAL A 78 -2.15 -3.77 -7.88
N VAL A 79 -2.11 -2.80 -8.79
CA VAL A 79 -1.31 -1.59 -8.65
C VAL A 79 -2.22 -0.42 -8.33
N PHE A 80 -1.93 0.27 -7.24
CA PHE A 80 -2.63 1.47 -6.85
C PHE A 80 -1.74 2.69 -7.04
N PHE A 81 -2.38 3.82 -7.33
CA PHE A 81 -1.72 5.10 -7.56
C PHE A 81 -2.31 6.18 -6.67
N SER A 82 -1.44 7.06 -6.19
CA SER A 82 -1.80 8.41 -5.81
C SER A 82 -0.91 9.35 -6.62
N TYR A 83 -1.43 10.51 -7.00
CA TYR A 83 -0.69 11.43 -7.85
C TYR A 83 -0.77 12.84 -7.31
N LYS A 84 0.33 13.58 -7.50
CA LYS A 84 0.35 15.03 -7.35
C LYS A 84 0.29 15.64 -8.73
N LYS A 85 -0.84 16.27 -9.04
CA LYS A 85 -1.04 17.00 -10.29
C LYS A 85 0.06 18.08 -10.44
N PRO A 86 0.71 18.18 -11.60
CA PRO A 86 1.71 19.21 -11.89
C PRO A 86 1.01 20.56 -12.10
N ASN A 87 1.73 21.65 -11.84
CA ASN A 87 1.18 23.02 -11.77
C ASN A 87 0.70 23.61 -13.11
N PHE A 88 0.67 22.84 -14.21
CA PHE A 88 0.37 23.38 -15.53
C PHE A 88 -0.85 22.71 -16.17
N GLY A 89 -1.76 23.56 -16.66
CA GLY A 89 -2.82 23.21 -17.59
C GLY A 89 -4.07 22.58 -16.98
N THR A 90 -5.22 22.94 -17.55
CA THR A 90 -6.43 22.11 -17.53
C THR A 90 -6.08 20.75 -18.15
N LEU A 91 -5.59 19.82 -17.34
CA LEU A 91 -5.52 18.42 -17.76
C LEU A 91 -6.93 18.03 -18.18
N GLU A 92 -7.07 17.67 -19.45
CA GLU A 92 -8.20 16.90 -19.93
C GLU A 92 -8.42 15.73 -18.96
N PRO A 93 -9.68 15.31 -18.73
CA PRO A 93 -9.95 14.21 -17.82
C PRO A 93 -9.11 13.00 -18.27
N PHE A 94 -8.44 12.35 -17.31
CA PHE A 94 -7.52 11.25 -17.58
C PHE A 94 -7.69 10.13 -16.57
N VAL A 95 -7.24 8.94 -16.94
CA VAL A 95 -7.19 7.77 -16.09
C VAL A 95 -5.73 7.32 -15.99
N LEU A 96 -5.30 6.99 -14.76
CA LEU A 96 -4.04 6.29 -14.55
C LEU A 96 -4.31 4.79 -14.57
N ILE A 97 -3.61 4.07 -15.44
CA ILE A 97 -3.80 2.65 -15.65
C ILE A 97 -2.46 1.93 -15.82
N VAL A 98 -2.44 0.67 -15.43
CA VAL A 98 -1.41 -0.30 -15.81
C VAL A 98 -2.15 -1.44 -16.47
N ARG A 99 -1.76 -1.80 -17.69
CA ARG A 99 -2.38 -2.89 -18.44
C ARG A 99 -1.58 -4.18 -18.22
N GLU A 100 -2.22 -5.33 -18.43
CA GLU A 100 -1.55 -6.63 -18.23
C GLU A 100 -0.38 -6.81 -19.21
N GLU A 101 -0.52 -6.33 -20.44
CA GLU A 101 0.53 -6.36 -21.47
C GLU A 101 1.76 -5.53 -21.12
N ASP A 102 1.62 -4.54 -20.23
CA ASP A 102 2.71 -3.68 -19.78
C ASP A 102 3.49 -4.29 -18.62
N ILE A 103 3.02 -5.40 -18.05
CA ILE A 103 3.65 -6.05 -16.90
C ILE A 103 4.60 -7.17 -17.36
N VAL A 104 5.84 -7.07 -16.91
CA VAL A 104 6.85 -8.14 -16.99
C VAL A 104 7.10 -8.66 -15.59
N ASP A 105 6.65 -9.90 -15.33
CA ASP A 105 6.73 -10.55 -14.02
C ASP A 105 8.13 -10.48 -13.41
N GLY A 106 8.21 -9.96 -12.19
CA GLY A 106 9.46 -9.83 -11.44
C GLY A 106 10.46 -8.84 -12.05
N VAL A 107 10.05 -7.99 -13.00
CA VAL A 107 10.94 -7.07 -13.69
C VAL A 107 10.40 -5.64 -13.71
N SER A 108 9.25 -5.38 -14.32
CA SER A 108 8.79 -4.02 -14.59
C SER A 108 7.31 -3.91 -14.91
N PHE A 109 6.79 -2.69 -14.87
CA PHE A 109 5.49 -2.33 -15.44
C PHE A 109 5.50 -0.90 -15.98
N ILE A 110 4.52 -0.56 -16.83
CA ILE A 110 4.34 0.79 -17.36
C ILE A 110 3.04 1.38 -16.82
N ILE A 111 3.14 2.55 -16.20
CA ILE A 111 1.98 3.37 -15.84
C ILE A 111 1.68 4.29 -17.02
N ARG A 112 0.40 4.35 -17.39
CA ARG A 112 -0.12 5.20 -18.46
C ARG A 112 -1.11 6.19 -17.88
N SER A 113 -0.95 7.45 -18.25
CA SER A 113 -2.00 8.47 -18.17
C SER A 113 -2.68 8.48 -19.52
N GLU A 114 -3.92 8.00 -19.56
CA GLU A 114 -4.72 7.91 -20.79
C GLU A 114 -5.85 8.93 -20.72
N LEU A 115 -6.13 9.59 -21.85
CA LEU A 115 -7.24 10.52 -21.98
C LEU A 115 -8.55 9.78 -21.71
N ALA A 116 -9.40 10.36 -20.87
CA ALA A 116 -10.74 9.86 -20.57
C ALA A 116 -11.77 10.29 -21.62
N TYR A 117 -11.35 10.98 -22.68
CA TYR A 117 -12.19 11.31 -23.84
C TYR A 117 -11.31 11.66 -25.05
N PRO A 118 -11.70 11.30 -26.28
CA PRO A 118 -12.82 10.41 -26.63
C PRO A 118 -12.51 8.94 -26.34
N GLU A 119 -13.55 8.17 -26.02
CA GLU A 119 -13.46 6.70 -25.94
C GLU A 119 -13.12 6.12 -27.34
N PRO A 120 -12.31 5.05 -27.43
CA PRO A 120 -11.79 4.22 -26.33
C PRO A 120 -10.60 4.85 -25.58
N PHE A 121 -10.49 4.60 -24.28
CA PHE A 121 -9.28 4.91 -23.49
C PHE A 121 -8.05 4.17 -24.04
N ASN A 122 -7.33 4.81 -24.95
CA ASN A 122 -6.08 4.28 -25.51
C ASN A 122 -5.09 5.37 -25.96
N LEU A 123 -5.50 6.64 -25.90
CA LEU A 123 -4.65 7.77 -26.23
C LEU A 123 -3.93 8.22 -24.96
N VAL A 124 -2.59 8.21 -25.00
CA VAL A 124 -1.77 8.70 -23.90
C VAL A 124 -1.91 10.21 -23.79
N ASN A 125 -2.10 10.72 -22.58
CA ASN A 125 -2.04 12.15 -22.29
C ASN A 125 -0.58 12.60 -22.26
N GLU A 126 -0.03 12.92 -23.44
CA GLU A 126 1.37 13.33 -23.62
C GLU A 126 1.74 14.62 -22.86
N ASN A 127 0.75 15.37 -22.36
CA ASN A 127 0.98 16.57 -21.56
C ASN A 127 1.08 16.29 -20.06
N ASP A 128 0.79 15.06 -19.62
CA ASP A 128 0.82 14.71 -18.21
C ASP A 128 2.27 14.42 -17.74
N ASN A 129 2.71 15.22 -16.78
CA ASN A 129 3.98 15.06 -16.06
C ASN A 129 3.78 14.94 -14.54
N SER A 130 2.65 14.35 -14.12
CA SER A 130 2.35 14.10 -12.70
C SER A 130 3.41 13.25 -12.01
N ILE A 131 3.65 13.57 -10.74
CA ILE A 131 4.46 12.74 -9.84
C ILE A 131 3.51 11.73 -9.19
N LEU A 132 3.80 10.46 -9.38
CA LEU A 132 3.04 9.31 -8.91
C LEU A 132 3.72 8.67 -7.72
N LYS A 133 2.91 8.27 -6.74
CA LYS A 133 3.27 7.30 -5.71
C LYS A 133 2.46 6.06 -5.98
N TRP A 134 3.15 4.93 -6.13
CA TRP A 134 2.51 3.67 -6.49
C TRP A 134 2.78 2.61 -5.43
N TRP A 135 1.87 1.65 -5.27
CA TRP A 135 2.08 0.46 -4.43
C TRP A 135 1.46 -0.76 -5.08
N ILE A 136 2.09 -1.90 -4.86
CA ILE A 136 1.64 -3.19 -5.39
C ILE A 136 1.10 -3.99 -4.22
N VAL A 137 -0.09 -4.53 -4.42
CA VAL A 137 -0.63 -5.60 -3.59
C VAL A 137 -0.37 -6.90 -4.35
N GLU A 138 0.48 -7.74 -3.77
CA GLU A 138 0.67 -9.11 -4.24
C GLU A 138 -0.65 -9.88 -4.02
N PRO A 139 -1.14 -10.66 -4.99
CA PRO A 139 -2.32 -11.50 -4.77
C PRO A 139 -2.05 -12.49 -3.62
N GLU A 140 -3.05 -12.78 -2.82
CA GLU A 140 -2.96 -13.87 -1.83
C GLU A 140 -2.70 -15.19 -2.59
N ASN A 141 -1.73 -15.97 -2.11
CA ASN A 141 -1.38 -17.28 -2.67
C ASN A 141 -2.51 -18.30 -2.45
#